data_AF-X1IG06-F1
#
_entry.id   AF-X1IG06-F1
#
_cell.length_a   1.000
_cell.length_b   1.000
_cell.length_c   1.000
_cell.angle_alpha   90.00
_cell.angle_beta   90.00
_cell.angle_gamma   90.00
#
_symmetry.space_group_name_H-M   'P 1'
#
loop_
_entity.id
_entity.type
_entity.pdbx_description
1 polymer ?
#
loop_
_entity_poly.entity_id
_entity_poly.type
_entity_poly.pdbx_seq_one_letter_code
_entity_poly.pdbx_strand_id
1 'polypeptide(L)'
;MAYCHEPEFFAEVTNIYYWPDCTEDANHLVCIVGWDDTVGWPGGGNGAWIVKNSWGSSFGDNGYFYLCYGSANMEEVASYRYKDYDANEIVYYWDEAGLVDAGGYGDTSAWMASVFTSGQDGVLTHVDFWTTSNNATYELYVYDGSFGSQLAYQTGTCAEFGYYSMPLTTPVSVTNGQQFTVAVKMTTPGFDYPLPVEYEIPGMCDPPIQPEVCFT
;
A
#
# COMPACT_ATOMS: atom_id res chain seq x y z
N MET A 1 -1.48 0.81 11.93
CA MET A 1 -0.88 -0.23 12.78
C MET A 1 -2.01 -0.95 13.45
N ALA A 2 -2.00 -2.28 13.37
CA ALA A 2 -2.95 -3.16 14.01
C ALA A 2 -2.35 -3.71 15.31
N TYR A 3 -3.18 -3.88 16.34
CA TYR A 3 -2.78 -4.56 17.57
C TYR A 3 -3.99 -5.22 18.22
N CYS A 4 -3.72 -6.15 19.12
CA CYS A 4 -4.72 -6.77 19.96
C CYS A 4 -5.00 -5.87 21.18
N HIS A 5 -6.22 -5.36 21.24
CA HIS A 5 -6.70 -4.52 22.31
C HIS A 5 -7.64 -5.28 23.24
N GLU A 6 -7.29 -5.28 24.53
CA GLU A 6 -8.16 -5.65 25.65
C GLU A 6 -8.05 -4.58 26.76
N PRO A 7 -9.17 -4.05 27.30
CA PRO A 7 -9.15 -2.92 28.23
C PRO A 7 -8.30 -3.14 29.49
N GLU A 8 -8.15 -4.38 29.95
CA GLU A 8 -7.42 -4.72 31.18
C GLU A 8 -5.90 -4.49 31.08
N PHE A 9 -5.35 -4.38 29.88
CA PHE A 9 -3.93 -4.09 29.64
C PHE A 9 -3.63 -2.59 29.47
N PHE A 10 -4.65 -1.73 29.62
CA PHE A 10 -4.50 -0.28 29.60
C PHE A 10 -4.43 0.30 31.02
N ALA A 11 -3.30 0.92 31.35
CA ALA A 11 -3.10 1.63 32.61
C ALA A 11 -3.57 3.09 32.49
N GLU A 12 -4.79 3.39 32.94
CA GLU A 12 -5.42 4.72 32.81
C GLU A 12 -4.62 5.88 33.45
N VAL A 13 -3.88 5.63 34.53
CA VAL A 13 -3.13 6.69 35.23
C VAL A 13 -1.91 7.15 34.42
N THR A 14 -1.25 6.23 33.73
CA THR A 14 -0.02 6.50 32.97
C THR A 14 -0.27 6.57 31.46
N ASN A 15 -1.49 6.25 31.01
CA ASN A 15 -1.85 6.10 29.60
C ASN A 15 -0.96 5.10 28.87
N ILE A 16 -0.53 4.03 29.54
CA ILE A 16 0.34 3.00 28.97
C ILE A 16 -0.49 1.76 28.68
N TYR A 17 -0.40 1.27 27.45
CA TYR A 17 -0.87 -0.05 27.04
C TYR A 17 0.30 -1.03 27.02
N TYR A 18 0.19 -2.14 27.75
CA TYR A 18 1.23 -3.17 27.82
C TYR A 18 0.65 -4.57 28.04
N TRP A 19 0.75 -5.38 26.99
CA TRP A 19 0.47 -6.82 26.96
C TRP A 19 1.64 -7.55 26.27
N PRO A 20 2.69 -7.97 27.01
CA PRO A 20 3.93 -8.47 26.40
C PRO A 20 3.79 -9.85 25.72
N ASP A 21 2.91 -10.71 26.22
CA ASP A 21 2.75 -12.09 25.75
C ASP A 21 1.39 -12.30 25.07
N CYS A 22 0.91 -11.29 24.35
CA CYS A 22 -0.32 -11.41 23.58
C CYS A 22 -0.17 -12.43 22.46
N THR A 23 -1.04 -13.43 22.43
CA THR A 23 -1.11 -14.46 21.37
C THR A 23 -2.38 -14.36 20.54
N GLU A 24 -3.19 -13.33 20.77
CA GLU A 24 -4.44 -13.10 20.05
C GLU A 24 -4.20 -12.23 18.81
N ASP A 25 -5.05 -12.43 17.81
CA ASP A 25 -5.02 -11.66 16.57
C ASP A 25 -5.34 -10.19 16.83
N ALA A 26 -4.80 -9.30 15.99
CA ALA A 26 -5.11 -7.89 16.08
C ALA A 26 -6.61 -7.62 15.87
N ASN A 27 -7.19 -6.78 16.73
CA ASN A 27 -8.62 -6.45 16.70
C ASN A 27 -8.89 -4.93 16.67
N HIS A 28 -7.83 -4.11 16.70
CA HIS A 28 -7.94 -2.66 16.69
C HIS A 28 -6.87 -1.99 15.84
N LEU A 29 -7.23 -0.88 15.20
CA LEU A 29 -6.39 -0.10 14.30
C LEU A 29 -6.16 1.32 14.85
N VAL A 30 -4.91 1.74 14.86
CA VAL A 30 -4.49 3.03 15.41
C VAL A 30 -3.38 3.68 14.59
N CYS A 31 -3.17 4.98 14.83
CA CYS A 31 -2.15 5.79 14.17
C CYS A 31 -0.96 6.01 15.11
N ILE A 32 0.23 5.56 14.69
CA ILE A 32 1.49 5.90 15.36
C ILE A 32 1.86 7.33 14.94
N VAL A 33 2.05 8.23 15.90
CA VAL A 33 2.36 9.65 15.66
C VAL A 33 3.74 10.06 16.20
N GLY A 34 4.45 9.14 16.85
CA GLY A 34 5.77 9.37 17.41
C GLY A 34 6.23 8.19 18.24
N TRP A 35 7.33 8.39 18.95
CA TRP A 35 7.89 7.40 19.86
C TRP A 35 8.64 8.10 20.99
N ASP A 36 8.79 7.42 22.12
CA ASP A 36 9.56 7.87 23.27
C ASP A 36 10.27 6.69 23.93
N ASP A 37 11.60 6.65 23.77
CA ASP A 37 12.46 5.58 24.28
C ASP A 37 12.63 5.61 25.81
N THR A 38 12.15 6.67 26.47
CA THR A 38 12.29 6.89 27.92
C THR A 38 11.08 6.42 28.74
N VAL A 39 9.96 6.09 28.08
CA VAL A 39 8.75 5.60 28.75
C VAL A 39 8.99 4.23 29.35
N GLY A 40 8.98 4.14 30.68
CA GLY A 40 9.17 2.89 31.41
C GLY A 40 7.95 1.97 31.34
N TRP A 41 8.21 0.68 31.13
CA TRP A 41 7.18 -0.36 31.07
C TRP A 41 6.85 -0.85 32.48
N PRO A 42 5.61 -1.32 32.72
CA PRO A 42 5.27 -2.05 33.95
C PRO A 42 6.17 -3.28 34.21
N GLY A 43 6.74 -3.89 33.16
CA GLY A 43 7.65 -5.04 33.22
C GLY A 43 9.15 -4.71 33.35
N GLY A 44 9.55 -3.45 33.52
CA GLY A 44 10.96 -3.06 33.72
C GLY A 44 11.79 -2.79 32.45
N GLY A 45 11.16 -2.79 31.27
CA GLY A 45 11.73 -2.28 30.02
C GLY A 45 11.47 -0.78 29.80
N ASN A 46 11.94 -0.22 28.69
CA ASN A 46 11.63 1.15 28.27
C ASN A 46 11.32 1.21 26.77
N GLY A 47 10.58 2.23 26.36
CA GLY A 47 10.32 2.59 24.97
C GLY A 47 8.90 2.30 24.51
N ALA A 48 8.21 3.32 24.02
CA ALA A 48 6.84 3.18 23.57
C ALA A 48 6.56 4.00 22.31
N TRP A 49 5.64 3.50 21.50
CA TRP A 49 4.99 4.28 20.46
C TRP A 49 4.03 5.28 21.09
N ILE A 50 4.00 6.50 20.55
CA ILE A 50 2.96 7.48 20.84
C ILE A 50 1.85 7.25 19.83
N VAL A 51 0.67 6.89 20.32
CA VAL A 51 -0.44 6.41 19.51
C VAL A 51 -1.63 7.33 19.66
N LYS A 52 -2.24 7.71 18.53
CA LYS A 52 -3.53 8.39 18.47
C LYS A 52 -4.64 7.36 18.27
N ASN A 53 -5.61 7.35 19.17
CA ASN A 53 -6.76 6.46 19.13
C ASN A 53 -7.99 7.14 18.46
N SER A 54 -9.04 6.36 18.21
CA SER A 54 -10.30 6.76 17.58
C SER A 54 -11.50 6.81 18.53
N TRP A 55 -11.28 6.66 19.85
CA TRP A 55 -12.35 6.65 20.87
C TRP A 55 -12.61 8.01 21.55
N GLY A 56 -12.24 9.09 20.87
CA GLY A 56 -12.47 10.46 21.34
C GLY A 56 -11.45 10.95 22.37
N SER A 57 -11.57 12.23 22.72
CA SER A 57 -10.58 12.92 23.56
C SER A 57 -10.65 12.57 25.04
N SER A 58 -11.70 11.86 25.48
CA SER A 58 -11.81 11.39 26.86
C SER A 58 -10.96 10.15 27.15
N PHE A 59 -10.47 9.47 26.11
CA PHE A 59 -9.60 8.31 26.25
C PHE A 59 -8.15 8.74 26.47
N GLY A 60 -7.49 8.13 27.44
CA GLY A 60 -6.07 8.35 27.72
C GLY A 60 -5.72 9.83 27.93
N ASP A 61 -4.62 10.28 27.31
CA ASP A 61 -4.23 11.68 27.26
C ASP A 61 -4.81 12.36 26.02
N ASN A 62 -6.03 12.92 26.14
CA ASN A 62 -6.69 13.66 25.05
C ASN A 62 -6.87 12.86 23.75
N GLY A 63 -7.11 11.55 23.86
CA GLY A 63 -7.22 10.60 22.75
C GLY A 63 -5.90 9.92 22.37
N TYR A 64 -4.83 10.16 23.12
CA TYR A 64 -3.51 9.58 22.90
C TYR A 64 -3.12 8.63 24.03
N PHE A 65 -2.23 7.70 23.71
CA PHE A 65 -1.64 6.79 24.69
C PHE A 65 -0.27 6.30 24.23
N TYR A 66 0.45 5.64 25.14
CA TYR A 66 1.70 4.96 24.88
C TYR A 66 1.46 3.47 24.69
N LEU A 67 1.94 2.90 23.58
CA LEU A 67 1.97 1.46 23.35
C LEU A 67 3.41 0.96 23.43
N CYS A 68 3.74 0.15 24.44
CA CYS A 68 5.09 -0.38 24.63
C CYS A 68 5.59 -1.15 23.39
N TYR A 69 6.88 -1.02 23.05
CA TYR A 69 7.44 -1.76 21.92
C TYR A 69 7.34 -3.28 22.13
N GLY A 70 7.07 -4.01 21.05
CA GLY A 70 7.00 -5.48 21.08
C GLY A 70 5.83 -6.04 21.88
N SER A 71 4.80 -5.24 22.12
CA SER A 71 3.62 -5.61 22.91
C SER A 71 2.39 -5.83 22.02
N ALA A 72 1.36 -6.46 22.57
CA ALA A 72 -0.01 -6.47 22.04
C ALA A 72 -0.18 -7.12 20.66
N ASN A 73 0.70 -8.07 20.33
CA ASN A 73 0.75 -8.70 19.02
C ASN A 73 0.63 -7.67 17.88
N MET A 74 1.47 -6.64 17.92
CA MET A 74 1.46 -5.58 16.92
C MET A 74 1.78 -6.12 15.54
N GLU A 75 0.89 -5.84 14.59
CA GLU A 75 0.96 -6.28 13.22
C GLU A 75 0.73 -5.09 12.27
N GLU A 76 1.06 -5.27 10.99
CA GLU A 76 0.64 -4.40 9.88
C GLU A 76 0.87 -2.90 10.11
N VAL A 77 2.12 -2.46 9.95
CA VAL A 77 2.46 -1.03 9.91
C VAL A 77 2.50 -0.57 8.46
N ALA A 78 1.58 0.33 8.11
CA ALA A 78 1.62 1.05 6.84
C ALA A 78 2.04 2.50 7.09
N SER A 79 2.84 3.04 6.17
CA SER A 79 3.15 4.47 6.10
C SER A 79 2.78 4.98 4.72
N TYR A 80 2.28 6.21 4.65
CA TYR A 80 1.80 6.79 3.41
C TYR A 80 2.49 8.13 3.20
N ARG A 81 2.97 8.34 1.98
CA ARG A 81 3.34 9.66 1.47
C ARG A 81 2.33 10.00 0.39
N TYR A 82 1.62 11.10 0.59
CA TYR A 82 0.63 11.58 -0.37
C TYR A 82 1.06 12.94 -0.89
N LYS A 83 0.52 13.29 -2.06
CA LYS A 83 0.56 14.65 -2.59
C LYS A 83 -0.78 15.33 -2.35
N ASP A 84 -0.78 16.65 -2.36
CA ASP A 84 -2.01 17.43 -2.32
C ASP A 84 -2.87 17.12 -3.55
N TYR A 85 -4.19 17.18 -3.37
CA TYR A 85 -5.14 17.01 -4.46
C TYR A 85 -4.97 18.08 -5.55
N ASP A 86 -4.93 17.65 -6.81
CA ASP A 86 -4.94 18.53 -7.99
C ASP A 86 -6.18 18.22 -8.85
N ALA A 87 -7.03 19.24 -9.05
CA ALA A 87 -8.24 19.12 -9.84
C ALA A 87 -8.00 18.94 -11.35
N ASN A 88 -6.76 19.14 -11.83
CA ASN A 88 -6.38 18.96 -13.22
C ASN A 88 -5.80 17.57 -13.51
N GLU A 89 -5.64 16.74 -12.49
CA GLU A 89 -5.16 15.38 -12.64
C GLU A 89 -6.31 14.37 -12.70
N ILE A 90 -6.12 13.33 -13.49
CA ILE A 90 -7.02 12.18 -13.58
C ILE A 90 -6.18 10.94 -13.34
N VAL A 91 -6.70 10.06 -12.47
CA VAL A 91 -6.16 8.71 -12.27
C VAL A 91 -7.01 7.78 -13.13
N TYR A 92 -6.34 7.01 -13.99
CA TYR A 92 -6.94 5.88 -14.68
C TYR A 92 -6.59 4.62 -13.91
N TYR A 93 -7.59 3.84 -13.51
CA TYR A 93 -7.42 2.62 -12.73
C TYR A 93 -8.47 1.59 -13.13
N TRP A 94 -8.16 0.32 -12.91
CA TRP A 94 -9.11 -0.78 -13.07
C TRP A 94 -9.40 -1.52 -11.76
N ASP A 95 -8.54 -1.32 -10.75
CA ASP A 95 -8.64 -1.90 -9.42
C ASP A 95 -9.24 -0.93 -8.40
N GLU A 96 -10.15 -1.41 -7.54
CA GLU A 96 -10.77 -0.63 -6.46
C GLU A 96 -10.22 -1.01 -5.08
N ALA A 97 -9.94 -2.29 -4.86
CA ALA A 97 -9.38 -2.86 -3.63
C ALA A 97 -7.84 -2.92 -3.66
N GLY A 98 -7.22 -2.83 -4.83
CA GLY A 98 -5.77 -2.87 -4.99
C GLY A 98 -5.18 -4.27 -4.84
N LEU A 99 -4.12 -4.41 -4.04
CA LEU A 99 -3.47 -5.68 -3.78
C LEU A 99 -4.33 -6.55 -2.84
N VAL A 100 -5.04 -7.53 -3.41
CA VAL A 100 -5.81 -8.53 -2.67
C VAL A 100 -5.02 -9.85 -2.55
N ASP A 101 -4.29 -10.23 -3.60
CA ASP A 101 -3.37 -11.37 -3.61
C ASP A 101 -2.17 -11.12 -4.54
N ALA A 102 -1.23 -12.06 -4.54
CA ALA A 102 -0.10 -12.09 -5.45
C ALA A 102 -0.23 -13.21 -6.48
N GLY A 103 -0.11 -12.85 -7.77
CA GLY A 103 -0.11 -13.76 -8.90
C GLY A 103 1.28 -13.95 -9.52
N GLY A 104 1.46 -15.02 -10.29
CA GLY A 104 2.72 -15.31 -10.97
C GLY A 104 2.79 -16.72 -11.55
N TYR A 105 3.95 -17.07 -12.09
CA TYR A 105 4.19 -18.33 -12.80
C TYR A 105 5.19 -19.25 -12.07
N GLY A 106 5.38 -19.06 -10.77
CA GLY A 106 6.43 -19.75 -10.02
C GLY A 106 7.84 -19.27 -10.37
N ASP A 107 7.95 -18.02 -10.81
CA ASP A 107 9.19 -17.32 -11.12
C ASP A 107 9.15 -15.94 -10.46
N THR A 108 10.32 -15.43 -10.13
CA THR A 108 10.53 -14.12 -9.53
C THR A 108 10.18 -12.96 -10.46
N SER A 109 9.86 -13.20 -11.73
CA SER A 109 9.46 -12.13 -12.66
C SER A 109 8.26 -12.51 -13.52
N ALA A 110 7.38 -11.55 -13.75
CA ALA A 110 6.23 -11.70 -14.65
C ALA A 110 5.81 -10.34 -15.21
N TRP A 111 4.94 -10.36 -16.21
CA TRP A 111 4.41 -9.17 -16.86
C TRP A 111 2.98 -8.90 -16.41
N MET A 112 2.65 -7.64 -16.20
CA MET A 112 1.29 -7.16 -16.07
C MET A 112 1.07 -6.00 -17.05
N ALA A 113 -0.15 -5.83 -17.54
CA ALA A 113 -0.50 -4.71 -18.38
C ALA A 113 -1.95 -4.29 -18.23
N SER A 114 -2.22 -3.03 -18.50
CA SER A 114 -3.56 -2.46 -18.55
C SER A 114 -3.72 -1.53 -19.75
N VAL A 115 -4.82 -1.69 -20.48
CA VAL A 115 -5.22 -0.84 -21.59
C VAL A 115 -6.23 0.17 -21.06
N PHE A 116 -6.01 1.44 -21.35
CA PHE A 116 -6.88 2.54 -20.96
C PHE A 116 -7.32 3.32 -22.18
N THR A 117 -8.44 4.04 -22.06
CA THR A 117 -8.86 5.05 -23.03
C THR A 117 -8.85 6.41 -22.34
N SER A 118 -8.08 7.37 -22.87
CA SER A 118 -8.02 8.71 -22.28
C SER A 118 -9.37 9.42 -22.42
N GLY A 119 -9.88 9.98 -21.33
CA GLY A 119 -11.11 10.79 -21.32
C GLY A 119 -10.88 12.27 -21.65
N GLN A 120 -9.62 12.68 -21.85
CA GLN A 120 -9.24 14.06 -22.12
C GLN A 120 -7.94 14.16 -22.93
N ASP A 121 -7.68 15.33 -23.49
CA ASP A 121 -6.34 15.67 -23.97
C ASP A 121 -5.44 15.91 -22.76
N GLY A 122 -4.21 15.39 -22.79
CA GLY A 122 -3.32 15.53 -21.65
C GLY A 122 -1.97 14.86 -21.83
N VAL A 123 -1.27 14.72 -20.71
CA VAL A 123 0.05 14.10 -20.65
C VAL A 123 0.04 13.08 -19.53
N LEU A 124 0.37 11.83 -19.84
CA LEU A 124 0.67 10.81 -18.84
C LEU A 124 2.00 11.15 -18.19
N THR A 125 1.98 11.33 -16.87
CA THR A 125 3.15 11.77 -16.09
C THR A 125 3.63 10.73 -15.10
N HIS A 126 2.76 9.84 -14.64
CA HIS A 126 3.06 8.82 -13.63
C HIS A 126 2.39 7.50 -14.00
N VAL A 127 2.97 6.42 -13.50
CA VAL A 127 2.37 5.08 -13.49
C VAL A 127 2.45 4.55 -12.08
N ASP A 128 1.31 4.10 -11.57
CA ASP A 128 1.18 3.66 -10.20
C ASP A 128 0.95 2.15 -10.16
N PHE A 129 1.58 1.46 -9.21
CA PHE A 129 1.42 0.01 -9.03
C PHE A 129 1.82 -0.44 -7.62
N TRP A 130 1.29 -1.59 -7.20
CA TRP A 130 1.76 -2.32 -6.04
C TRP A 130 3.00 -3.17 -6.38
N THR A 131 3.91 -3.31 -5.41
CA THR A 131 4.90 -4.39 -5.38
C THR A 131 4.40 -5.50 -4.46
N THR A 132 4.83 -6.75 -4.68
CA THR A 132 4.48 -7.89 -3.81
C THR A 132 5.62 -8.33 -2.90
N SER A 133 6.79 -7.68 -2.99
CA SER A 133 7.93 -7.90 -2.09
C SER A 133 8.80 -6.66 -1.93
N ASN A 134 9.63 -6.67 -0.88
CA ASN A 134 10.73 -5.71 -0.75
C ASN A 134 11.76 -5.89 -1.88
N ASN A 135 12.53 -4.82 -2.15
CA ASN A 135 13.61 -4.79 -3.14
C ASN A 135 13.19 -5.20 -4.56
N ALA A 136 11.93 -4.96 -4.92
CA ALA A 136 11.44 -5.25 -6.26
C ALA A 136 12.10 -4.34 -7.31
N THR A 137 12.21 -4.82 -8.54
CA THR A 137 12.63 -4.04 -9.70
C THR A 137 11.57 -4.09 -10.78
N TYR A 138 11.53 -3.06 -11.62
CA TYR A 138 10.55 -2.97 -12.68
C TYR A 138 11.18 -2.55 -14.01
N GLU A 139 10.61 -3.07 -15.09
CA GLU A 139 10.71 -2.50 -16.43
C GLU A 139 9.32 -1.98 -16.82
N LEU A 140 9.19 -0.66 -17.02
CA LEU A 140 7.93 0.03 -17.30
C LEU A 140 7.90 0.49 -18.76
N TYR A 141 6.80 0.20 -19.44
CA TYR A 141 6.55 0.53 -20.83
C TYR A 141 5.20 1.25 -20.97
N VAL A 142 5.15 2.20 -21.91
CA VAL A 142 3.89 2.78 -22.39
C VAL A 142 3.81 2.55 -23.89
N TYR A 143 2.69 2.00 -24.38
CA TYR A 143 2.43 1.76 -25.79
C TYR A 143 1.23 2.58 -26.28
N ASP A 144 1.26 2.96 -27.55
CA ASP A 144 0.11 3.55 -28.25
C ASP A 144 -0.96 2.48 -28.50
N GLY A 145 -2.23 2.80 -28.28
CA GLY A 145 -3.34 1.87 -28.45
C GLY A 145 -3.28 0.67 -27.51
N SER A 146 -3.79 -0.46 -27.99
CA SER A 146 -3.69 -1.78 -27.34
C SER A 146 -2.45 -2.50 -27.86
N PHE A 147 -1.32 -2.34 -27.17
CA PHE A 147 -0.01 -2.93 -27.51
C PHE A 147 0.52 -2.55 -28.91
N GLY A 148 0.36 -1.29 -29.32
CA GLY A 148 0.92 -0.74 -30.56
C GLY A 148 2.40 -0.34 -30.44
N SER A 149 2.77 0.82 -30.99
CA SER A 149 4.16 1.29 -30.92
C SER A 149 4.54 1.74 -29.51
N GLN A 150 5.77 1.45 -29.07
CA GLN A 150 6.30 1.92 -27.79
C GLN A 150 6.46 3.45 -27.80
N LEU A 151 5.87 4.10 -26.80
CA LEU A 151 5.92 5.54 -26.56
C LEU A 151 6.92 5.93 -25.47
N ALA A 152 7.03 5.10 -24.43
CA ALA A 152 7.99 5.30 -23.34
C ALA A 152 8.52 3.97 -22.80
N TYR A 153 9.71 4.03 -22.22
CA TYR A 153 10.34 2.91 -21.51
C TYR A 153 11.25 3.45 -20.41
N GLN A 154 11.20 2.83 -19.23
CA GLN A 154 12.16 3.06 -18.16
C GLN A 154 12.29 1.84 -17.25
N THR A 155 13.30 1.86 -16.40
CA THR A 155 13.48 0.86 -15.34
C THR A 155 13.68 1.55 -14.01
N GLY A 156 13.45 0.82 -12.92
CA GLY A 156 13.71 1.33 -11.59
C GLY A 156 13.63 0.25 -10.51
N THR A 157 13.69 0.70 -9.26
CA THR A 157 13.69 -0.15 -8.07
C THR A 157 12.71 0.38 -7.03
N CYS A 158 12.19 -0.55 -6.23
CA CYS A 158 11.24 -0.32 -5.16
C CYS A 158 11.83 -0.99 -3.89
N ALA A 159 12.29 -0.19 -2.93
CA ALA A 159 12.98 -0.72 -1.77
C ALA A 159 12.05 -1.53 -0.85
N GLU A 160 10.79 -1.11 -0.75
CA GLU A 160 9.81 -1.64 0.19
C GLU A 160 8.66 -2.30 -0.57
N PHE A 161 7.99 -3.23 0.09
CA PHE A 161 6.67 -3.69 -0.28
C PHE A 161 5.68 -2.53 -0.10
N GLY A 162 4.93 -2.19 -1.14
CA GLY A 162 3.94 -1.13 -1.05
C GLY A 162 3.43 -0.63 -2.40
N TYR A 163 2.67 0.45 -2.35
CA TYR A 163 2.15 1.16 -3.51
C TYR A 163 3.08 2.30 -3.91
N TYR A 164 3.48 2.31 -5.17
CA TYR A 164 4.38 3.32 -5.71
C TYR A 164 3.71 4.13 -6.80
N SER A 165 3.99 5.44 -6.82
CA SER A 165 3.71 6.31 -7.96
C SER A 165 5.02 6.67 -8.65
N MET A 166 5.23 6.12 -9.85
CA MET A 166 6.50 6.25 -10.57
C MET A 166 6.40 7.36 -11.63
N PRO A 167 7.17 8.46 -11.51
CA PRO A 167 7.20 9.48 -12.54
C PRO A 167 7.78 8.90 -13.84
N LEU A 168 7.13 9.20 -14.95
CA LEU A 168 7.61 8.89 -16.28
C LEU A 168 8.76 9.84 -16.64
N THR A 169 9.93 9.25 -16.89
CA THR A 169 11.11 9.97 -17.40
C THR A 169 10.88 10.59 -18.78
N THR A 170 9.99 9.99 -19.56
CA THR A 170 9.50 10.51 -20.84
C THR A 170 7.97 10.61 -20.76
N PRO A 171 7.41 11.78 -20.39
CA PRO A 171 5.96 11.99 -20.37
C PRO A 171 5.33 11.74 -21.74
N VAL A 172 4.14 11.14 -21.77
CA VAL A 172 3.48 10.70 -23.01
C VAL A 172 2.23 11.54 -23.26
N SER A 173 2.17 12.24 -24.39
CA SER A 173 0.96 12.98 -24.78
C SER A 173 -0.13 12.02 -25.25
N VAL A 174 -1.35 12.25 -24.78
CA VAL A 174 -2.55 11.50 -25.17
C VAL A 174 -3.66 12.46 -25.55
N THR A 175 -4.52 12.04 -26.47
CA THR A 175 -5.72 12.80 -26.89
C THR A 175 -6.99 12.15 -26.36
N ASN A 176 -8.06 12.92 -26.23
CA ASN A 176 -9.36 12.41 -25.82
C ASN A 176 -9.83 11.29 -26.77
N GLY A 177 -10.17 10.13 -26.20
CA GLY A 177 -10.55 8.92 -26.93
C GLY A 177 -9.38 8.06 -27.40
N GLN A 178 -8.12 8.48 -27.20
CA GLN A 178 -6.96 7.67 -27.54
C GLN A 178 -6.78 6.53 -26.54
N GLN A 179 -6.58 5.33 -27.04
CA GLN A 179 -6.16 4.20 -26.23
C GLN A 179 -4.65 4.25 -25.98
N PHE A 180 -4.23 3.78 -24.81
CA PHE A 180 -2.83 3.55 -24.48
C PHE A 180 -2.72 2.32 -23.58
N THR A 181 -1.57 1.64 -23.62
CA THR A 181 -1.29 0.50 -22.75
C THR A 181 -0.14 0.86 -21.81
N VAL A 182 -0.32 0.58 -20.53
CA VAL A 182 0.76 0.55 -19.55
C VAL A 182 1.13 -0.91 -19.32
N ALA A 183 2.41 -1.26 -19.49
CA ALA A 183 2.90 -2.59 -19.20
C ALA A 183 4.10 -2.53 -18.26
N VAL A 184 4.13 -3.42 -17.29
CA VAL A 184 5.20 -3.53 -16.30
C VAL A 184 5.66 -4.97 -16.24
N LYS A 185 6.96 -5.19 -16.42
CA LYS A 185 7.59 -6.42 -15.97
C LYS A 185 8.08 -6.21 -14.55
N MET A 186 7.46 -6.88 -13.60
CA MET A 186 7.85 -6.83 -12.19
C MET A 186 8.82 -7.97 -11.89
N THR A 187 9.84 -7.70 -11.07
CA THR A 187 10.74 -8.72 -10.53
C THR A 187 10.84 -8.58 -9.01
N THR A 188 10.56 -9.66 -8.28
CA THR A 188 10.53 -9.72 -6.81
C THR A 188 11.55 -10.74 -6.29
N PRO A 189 12.74 -10.29 -5.82
CA PRO A 189 13.76 -11.20 -5.33
C PRO A 189 13.28 -12.06 -4.15
N GLY A 190 13.31 -13.38 -4.31
CA GLY A 190 12.92 -14.34 -3.27
C GLY A 190 11.42 -14.53 -3.10
N PHE A 191 10.59 -14.03 -4.02
CA PHE A 191 9.16 -14.24 -4.04
C PHE A 191 8.67 -14.56 -5.46
N ASP A 192 7.98 -15.69 -5.63
CA ASP A 192 7.67 -16.28 -6.94
C ASP A 192 6.31 -15.84 -7.52
N TYR A 193 5.67 -14.85 -6.89
CA TYR A 193 4.38 -14.27 -7.27
C TYR A 193 4.52 -12.74 -7.40
N PRO A 194 5.17 -12.24 -8.46
CA PRO A 194 5.56 -10.83 -8.57
C PRO A 194 4.39 -9.88 -8.88
N LEU A 195 3.20 -10.36 -9.25
CA LEU A 195 2.12 -9.51 -9.74
C LEU A 195 1.11 -9.23 -8.63
N PRO A 196 0.80 -7.95 -8.32
CA PRO A 196 -0.36 -7.64 -7.50
C PRO A 196 -1.64 -7.95 -8.27
N VAL A 197 -2.58 -8.64 -7.64
CA VAL A 197 -3.86 -9.02 -8.24
C VAL A 197 -5.01 -8.62 -7.33
N GLU A 198 -5.99 -7.97 -7.93
CA GLU A 198 -7.31 -7.81 -7.35
C GLU A 198 -8.18 -9.00 -7.79
N TYR A 199 -8.85 -9.67 -6.86
CA TYR A 199 -9.74 -10.79 -7.16
C TYR A 199 -10.91 -10.88 -6.18
N GLU A 200 -11.95 -11.60 -6.59
CA GLU A 200 -13.14 -11.83 -5.76
C GLU A 200 -12.82 -12.73 -4.57
N ILE A 201 -13.07 -12.21 -3.36
CA ILE A 201 -13.12 -12.99 -2.12
C ILE A 201 -14.57 -12.93 -1.61
N PRO A 202 -15.31 -14.05 -1.65
CA PRO A 202 -16.71 -14.07 -1.25
C PRO A 202 -16.96 -13.45 0.14
N GLY A 203 -17.77 -12.39 0.17
CA GLY A 203 -18.12 -11.67 1.40
C GLY A 203 -17.07 -10.67 1.91
N MET A 204 -15.95 -10.48 1.20
CA MET A 204 -14.89 -9.54 1.57
C MET A 204 -14.50 -8.58 0.44
N CYS A 205 -14.34 -9.08 -0.79
CA CYS A 205 -13.93 -8.30 -1.96
C CYS A 205 -14.75 -8.75 -3.17
N ASP A 206 -15.46 -7.83 -3.82
CA ASP A 206 -16.29 -8.09 -5.00
C ASP A 206 -15.97 -7.06 -6.10
N PRO A 207 -14.77 -7.15 -6.72
CA PRO A 207 -14.29 -6.14 -7.64
C PRO A 207 -14.92 -6.31 -9.03
N PRO A 208 -15.21 -5.20 -9.74
CA PRO A 208 -15.75 -5.27 -11.09
C PRO A 208 -14.69 -5.71 -12.10
N ILE A 209 -14.60 -7.03 -12.38
CA ILE A 209 -13.63 -7.57 -13.33
C ILE A 209 -13.90 -7.03 -14.75
N GLN A 210 -12.92 -6.28 -15.29
CA GLN A 210 -12.98 -5.72 -16.64
C GLN A 210 -12.33 -6.67 -17.64
N PRO A 211 -13.10 -7.28 -18.57
CA PRO A 211 -12.54 -8.16 -19.58
C PRO A 211 -11.75 -7.37 -20.63
N GLU A 212 -10.73 -8.00 -21.20
CA GLU A 212 -9.96 -7.50 -22.37
C GLU A 212 -9.16 -6.20 -22.15
N VAL A 213 -9.06 -5.71 -20.91
CA VAL A 213 -8.28 -4.50 -20.59
C VAL A 213 -7.16 -4.73 -19.59
N CYS A 214 -7.17 -5.85 -18.84
CA CYS A 214 -6.10 -6.23 -17.91
C CYS A 214 -5.47 -7.56 -18.33
N PHE A 215 -4.14 -7.64 -18.25
CA PHE A 215 -3.35 -8.78 -18.72
C PHE A 215 -2.25 -9.12 -17.70
N THR A 216 -2.02 -10.40 -17.48
CA THR A 216 -0.99 -10.98 -16.59
C THR A 216 -0.34 -12.18 -17.25
#